data_AF-A0A098EYA1-F1
#
_entry.id   AF-A0A098EYA1-F1
#
_cell.length_a   1.000
_cell.length_b   1.000
_cell.length_c   1.000
_cell.angle_alpha   90.00
_cell.angle_beta   90.00
_cell.angle_gamma   90.00
#
_symmetry.space_group_name_H-M   'P 1'
#
loop_
_entity.id
_entity.type
_entity.pdbx_description
1 polymer ?
#
loop_
_entity_poly.entity_id
_entity_poly.type
_entity_poly.pdbx_seq_one_letter_code
_entity_poly.pdbx_strand_id
1 'polypeptide(L)' 'MIRMAVAGTAGFILVFIESYLVMAVKGYRTIEFGGISPFIGVWAMNFFLVFTILTHMKLWYDERVQAREDAPAER' A
#
# COMPACT_ATOMS: atom_id res chain seq x y z
N MET A 1 5.30 -12.51 6.82
CA MET A 1 5.46 -12.75 5.36
C MET A 1 4.22 -12.42 4.55
N ILE A 2 3.01 -12.86 4.93
CA ILE A 2 1.74 -12.56 4.21
C ILE A 2 1.55 -11.06 3.88
N ARG A 3 1.93 -10.15 4.79
CA ARG A 3 1.87 -8.70 4.55
C ARG A 3 2.69 -8.21 3.37
N MET A 4 3.87 -8.79 3.17
CA MET A 4 4.71 -8.43 2.04
C MET A 4 4.07 -8.90 0.73
N ALA A 5 3.47 -10.10 0.72
CA ALA A 5 2.72 -10.57 -0.43
C ALA A 5 1.52 -9.67 -0.75
N VAL A 6 0.72 -9.32 0.26
CA VAL A 6 -0.44 -8.42 0.11
C VAL A 6 0.00 -7.03 -0.37
N ALA A 7 1.06 -6.46 0.21
CA ALA A 7 1.60 -5.18 -0.22
C ALA A 7 2.14 -5.22 -1.65
N GLY A 8 2.76 -6.34 -2.07
CA GLY A 8 3.22 -6.55 -3.45
C GLY A 8 2.07 -6.53 -4.45
N THR A 9 1.02 -7.30 -4.19
CA THR A 9 -0.16 -7.37 -5.05
C THR A 9 -0.92 -6.04 -5.07
N ALA A 10 -1.17 -5.43 -3.90
CA ALA A 10 -1.86 -4.15 -3.82
C ALA A 10 -1.05 -3.00 -4.45
N GLY A 11 0.28 -2.97 -4.24
CA GLY A 11 1.18 -2.03 -4.89
C GLY A 11 1.15 -2.18 -6.41
N PHE A 12 1.06 -3.41 -6.92
CA PHE A 12 0.89 -3.65 -8.35
C PHE A 12 -0.44 -3.10 -8.89
N ILE A 13 -1.55 -3.36 -8.18
CA ILE A 13 -2.88 -2.82 -8.55
C ILE A 13 -2.86 -1.28 -8.57
N LEU A 14 -2.21 -0.63 -7.60
CA LEU A 14 -2.10 0.82 -7.55
C LEU A 14 -1.42 1.41 -8.78
N VAL A 15 -0.41 0.74 -9.34
CA VAL A 15 0.24 1.20 -10.58
C VAL A 15 -0.77 1.34 -11.73
N PHE A 16 -1.74 0.42 -11.86
CA PHE A 16 -2.78 0.53 -12.88
C PHE A 16 -3.75 1.67 -12.61
N ILE A 17 -4.13 1.86 -11.35
CA ILE A 17 -5.03 2.95 -10.94
C ILE A 17 -4.36 4.31 -11.22
N GLU A 18 -3.10 4.47 -10.84
CA GLU A 18 -2.34 5.70 -11.09
C GLU A 18 -2.09 5.95 -12.57
N SER A 19 -1.75 4.90 -13.32
CA SER A 19 -1.61 4.99 -14.77
C SER A 19 -2.92 5.43 -15.42
N TYR A 20 -4.06 4.89 -14.97
CA TYR A 20 -5.37 5.31 -15.44
C TYR A 20 -5.67 6.78 -15.11
N LEU A 21 -5.39 7.22 -13.88
CA LEU A 21 -5.54 8.61 -13.47
C LEU A 21 -4.71 9.55 -14.35
N VAL A 22 -3.43 9.22 -14.58
CA VAL A 22 -2.53 10.03 -15.41
C VAL A 22 -3.02 10.06 -16.86
N MET A 23 -3.52 8.93 -17.40
CA MET A 23 -4.14 8.90 -18.72
C MET A 23 -5.37 9.81 -18.78
N ALA A 24 -6.26 9.75 -17.77
CA ALA A 24 -7.45 10.59 -17.71
C ALA A 24 -7.09 12.09 -17.72
N VAL A 25 -6.07 12.49 -16.94
CA VAL A 25 -5.58 13.88 -16.89
C VAL A 25 -4.93 14.31 -18.21
N LYS A 26 -4.26 13.40 -18.92
CA LYS A 26 -3.60 13.67 -20.21
C LYS A 26 -4.52 13.56 -21.42
N GLY A 27 -5.83 13.42 -21.22
CA GLY A 27 -6.80 13.27 -22.32
C GLY A 27 -6.72 11.91 -23.01
N TYR A 28 -6.55 10.84 -22.22
CA TYR A 28 -6.47 9.44 -22.66
C TYR A 28 -5.30 9.12 -23.59
N ARG A 29 -4.22 9.90 -23.53
CA ARG A 29 -2.95 9.54 -24.19
C ARG A 29 -2.25 8.43 -23.40
N THR A 30 -1.69 7.47 -24.12
CA THR A 30 -0.95 6.35 -23.54
C THR A 30 0.27 6.82 -22.75
N ILE A 31 0.59 6.09 -21.68
CA ILE A 31 1.80 6.33 -20.89
C ILE A 31 2.86 5.33 -21.35
N GLU A 32 3.99 5.85 -21.82
CA GLU A 32 5.17 5.04 -22.12
C GLU A 32 6.14 5.14 -20.95
N PHE A 33 6.36 4.01 -20.28
CA PHE A 33 7.30 3.94 -19.15
C PHE A 33 8.77 4.00 -19.58
N GLY A 34 9.09 3.93 -20.87
CA GLY A 34 10.48 3.99 -21.36
C GLY A 34 11.35 2.78 -20.96
N GLY A 35 10.74 1.70 -20.44
CA GLY A 35 11.42 0.46 -20.06
C GLY A 35 10.89 -0.13 -18.76
N ILE A 36 11.49 -1.25 -18.33
CA ILE A 36 11.09 -1.95 -17.09
C ILE A 36 11.62 -1.24 -15.83
N SER A 37 12.74 -0.52 -15.93
CA SER A 37 13.35 0.15 -14.77
C SER A 37 12.42 1.22 -14.15
N PRO A 38 11.83 2.15 -14.93
CA PRO A 38 10.87 3.12 -14.37
C PRO A 38 9.62 2.45 -13.82
N PHE A 39 9.15 1.37 -14.44
CA PHE A 39 8.02 0.58 -13.97
C PHE A 39 8.29 -0.03 -12.58
N ILE A 40 9.44 -0.67 -12.39
CA ILE A 40 9.85 -1.24 -11.10
C ILE A 40 9.97 -0.14 -10.03
N GLY A 41 10.46 1.05 -10.40
CA GLY A 41 10.56 2.18 -9.48
C GLY A 41 9.20 2.66 -8.96
N VAL A 42 8.23 2.85 -9.86
CA VAL A 42 6.85 3.25 -9.47
C VAL A 42 6.19 2.14 -8.66
N TRP A 43 6.35 0.88 -9.08
CA TRP A 43 5.81 -0.26 -8.34
C TRP A 43 6.40 -0.38 -6.93
N ALA A 44 7.72 -0.18 -6.78
CA ALA A 44 8.39 -0.22 -5.49
C ALA A 44 7.88 0.88 -4.54
N MET A 45 7.68 2.11 -5.03
CA MET A 45 7.08 3.18 -4.21
C MET A 45 5.69 2.78 -3.69
N ASN A 46 4.83 2.24 -4.55
CA ASN A 46 3.49 1.82 -4.17
C ASN A 46 3.50 0.64 -3.20
N PHE A 47 4.41 -0.31 -3.41
CA PHE A 47 4.65 -1.40 -2.47
C PHE A 47 5.01 -0.87 -1.08
N PHE A 48 5.97 0.04 -0.99
CA PHE A 48 6.41 0.62 0.29
C PHE A 48 5.29 1.42 0.97
N LEU A 49 4.50 2.17 0.20
CA LEU A 49 3.35 2.90 0.72
C LEU A 49 2.35 1.95 1.38
N VAL A 50 1.88 0.94 0.65
CA VAL A 50 0.90 -0.04 1.18
C VAL A 50 1.48 -0.80 2.36
N PHE A 51 2.74 -1.22 2.27
CA PHE A 51 3.42 -1.94 3.34
C PHE A 51 3.48 -1.11 4.62
N THR A 52 3.78 0.19 4.51
CA THR A 52 3.89 1.10 5.66
C THR A 52 2.54 1.31 6.32
N ILE A 53 1.48 1.52 5.53
CA ILE A 53 0.11 1.69 6.03
C ILE A 53 -0.35 0.42 6.76
N LEU A 54 -0.19 -0.75 6.16
CA LEU A 54 -0.56 -2.02 6.79
C LEU A 54 0.25 -2.28 8.07
N THR A 55 1.51 -1.86 8.09
CA THR A 55 2.38 -1.97 9.27
C THR A 55 1.83 -1.13 10.42
N HIS A 56 1.61 0.16 10.19
CA HIS A 56 1.07 1.07 11.21
C HIS A 56 -0.32 0.66 11.67
N MET A 57 -1.20 0.23 10.76
CA MET A 57 -2.52 -0.29 11.12
C MET A 57 -2.45 -1.48 12.07
N LYS A 58 -1.44 -2.36 11.92
CA LYS A 58 -1.26 -3.48 12.87
C LYS A 58 -0.85 -3.00 14.23
N LEU A 59 0.17 -2.15 14.26
CA LEU A 59 0.76 -1.69 15.50
C LEU A 59 -0.33 -1.01 16.33
N TRP A 60 -1.12 -0.15 15.68
CA TRP A 60 -2.27 0.47 16.30
C TRP A 60 -3.34 -0.54 16.76
N TYR A 61 -3.64 -1.56 15.95
CA TYR A 61 -4.62 -2.58 16.33
C TYR A 61 -4.13 -3.42 17.52
N ASP A 62 -2.88 -3.86 17.50
CA ASP A 62 -2.26 -4.66 18.55
C ASP A 62 -2.18 -3.85 19.86
N GLU A 63 -1.80 -2.57 19.80
CA GLU A 63 -1.83 -1.65 20.95
C GLU A 63 -3.23 -1.51 21.56
N ARG A 64 -4.26 -1.41 20.72
CA ARG A 64 -5.66 -1.30 21.16
C ARG A 64 -6.18 -2.59 21.79
N VAL A 65 -5.75 -3.74 21.29
CA VAL A 65 -6.10 -5.05 21.87
C VAL A 65 -5.42 -5.21 23.22
N GLN A 66 -4.12 -4.93 23.30
CA GLN A 66 -3.36 -5.01 24.54
C GLN A 66 -3.90 -4.06 25.62
N ALA A 67 -4.22 -2.81 25.26
CA ALA A 67 -4.82 -1.85 26.19
C ALA A 67 -6.22 -2.27 26.70
N ARG A 68 -6.95 -3.11 25.96
CA ARG A 68 -8.24 -3.67 26.42
C ARG A 68 -8.04 -4.88 27.34
N GLU A 69 -7.00 -5.68 27.11
CA GLU A 69 -6.65 -6.81 27.97
C GLU A 69 -6.04 -6.33 29.30
N ASP A 70 -5.29 -5.23 29.28
CA ASP A 70 -4.67 -4.61 30.46
C ASP A 70 -5.65 -3.71 31.27
N ALA A 71 -6.86 -3.47 30.77
CA ALA A 71 -7.89 -2.75 31.53
C ALA A 71 -8.35 -3.62 32.70
N PRO A 72 -8.14 -3.21 33.97
CA PRO A 72 -8.53 -4.02 35.11
C PRO A 72 -10.05 -4.20 35.09
N ALA A 73 -10.49 -5.45 35.26
CA ALA A 73 -11.89 -5.75 35.53
C ALA A 73 -12.27 -4.97 36.81
N GLU A 74 -12.98 -3.85 36.64
CA GLU A 74 -13.60 -3.13 37.75
C GLU A 74 -14.47 -4.14 38.51
N ARG A 75 -14.03 -4.46 39.72
CA ARG A 75 -14.78 -5.19 40.74
C ARG A 75 -15.56 -4.20 41.59
#